data_AF-A0A7W6BR17-F1
#
_entry.id   AF-A0A7W6BR17-F1
#
_cell.length_a   1.000
_cell.length_b   1.000
_cell.length_c   1.000
_cell.angle_alpha   90.00
_cell.angle_beta   90.00
_cell.angle_gamma   90.00
#
_symmetry.space_group_name_H-M   'P 1'
#
loop_
_entity.id
_entity.type
_entity.pdbx_description
1 polymer ?
#
loop_
_entity_poly.entity_id
_entity_poly.type
_entity_poly.pdbx_seq_one_letter_code
_entity_poly.pdbx_strand_id
1 'polypeptide(L)'
;MTDKTGWQPEQGLEQEAERPFDREDSPGGDRAASSSPSASEEDLSTIEVVRLLIAEGRDYAAHEVQRQKLRAAIMGKAARDAAILGVVALFLLMGALIAGLVGLVLALAPLVGGALAATGIVVGSTLLLILILLLIARARVKRALRQSFRRETTE
;
A
#
# COMPACT_ATOMS: atom_id res chain seq x y z
N MET A 1 -32.73 27.15 45.62
CA MET A 1 -31.59 26.29 45.27
C MET A 1 -31.86 25.72 43.87
N THR A 2 -31.73 26.46 42.77
CA THR A 2 -30.51 27.06 42.17
C THR A 2 -29.37 26.05 42.20
N ASP A 3 -28.97 25.48 41.07
CA ASP A 3 -28.17 26.19 40.08
C ASP A 3 -28.27 25.59 38.66
N LYS A 4 -28.24 26.48 37.67
CA LYS A 4 -28.16 26.20 36.23
C LYS A 4 -26.69 26.29 35.83
N THR A 5 -26.02 25.17 35.62
CA THR A 5 -24.68 25.17 35.02
C THR A 5 -24.80 25.40 33.51
N GLY A 6 -24.79 26.68 33.13
CA GLY A 6 -24.64 27.13 31.76
C GLY A 6 -23.26 26.80 31.24
N TRP A 7 -23.15 25.68 30.52
CA TRP A 7 -22.00 25.37 29.68
C TRP A 7 -22.11 26.21 28.41
N GLN A 8 -21.22 27.19 28.22
CA GLN A 8 -21.10 27.99 26.98
C GLN A 8 -19.76 27.66 26.31
N PRO A 9 -19.75 27.00 25.13
CA PRO A 9 -18.53 26.66 24.43
C PRO A 9 -18.44 27.32 23.05
N GLU A 10 -18.76 28.61 22.90
CA GLU A 10 -18.81 29.22 21.55
C GLU A 10 -18.16 30.62 21.49
N GLN A 11 -17.34 31.02 22.47
CA GLN A 11 -16.74 32.37 22.53
C GLN A 11 -15.25 32.42 22.09
N GLY A 12 -14.68 31.29 21.63
CA GLY A 12 -13.26 31.18 21.30
C GLY A 12 -12.92 31.10 19.81
N LEU A 13 -13.90 31.09 18.92
CA LEU A 13 -13.68 30.85 17.48
C LEU A 13 -14.03 32.05 16.57
N GLU A 14 -14.52 33.16 17.13
CA GLU A 14 -14.87 34.36 16.36
C GLU A 14 -13.83 35.49 16.41
N GLN A 15 -12.71 35.34 17.13
CA GLN A 15 -11.65 36.36 17.20
C GLN A 15 -10.54 36.23 16.13
N GLU A 16 -10.60 35.23 15.25
CA GLU A 16 -9.59 35.07 14.19
C GLU A 16 -9.98 35.75 12.86
N ALA A 17 -11.13 36.46 12.81
CA ALA A 17 -11.73 36.89 11.56
C ALA A 17 -11.37 38.31 11.06
N GLU A 18 -10.64 39.13 11.81
CA GLU A 18 -10.24 40.46 11.31
C GLU A 18 -8.78 40.79 11.66
N ARG A 19 -7.85 40.42 10.77
CA ARG A 19 -6.59 41.15 10.64
C ARG A 19 -6.75 42.17 9.51
N PRO A 20 -6.77 43.48 9.82
CA PRO A 20 -6.71 44.53 8.82
C PRO A 20 -5.44 44.37 7.98
N PHE A 21 -5.64 44.34 6.68
CA PHE A 21 -4.56 44.44 5.70
C PHE A 21 -4.11 45.91 5.65
N ASP A 22 -3.36 46.35 6.66
CA ASP A 22 -2.75 47.67 6.67
C ASP A 22 -1.43 47.61 5.89
N ARG A 23 -1.57 47.97 4.61
CA ARG A 23 -0.49 48.40 3.73
C ARG A 23 0.01 49.75 4.26
N GLU A 24 1.10 49.74 5.02
CA GLU A 24 1.93 50.94 5.22
C GLU A 24 2.94 51.04 4.07
N ASP A 25 2.57 51.81 3.05
CA ASP A 25 3.53 52.53 2.22
C ASP A 25 4.08 53.69 3.07
N SER A 26 5.40 53.75 3.27
CA SER A 26 6.07 54.99 3.65
C SER A 26 7.46 55.08 2.98
N PRO A 27 7.74 56.16 2.21
CA PRO A 27 8.90 56.23 1.34
C PRO A 27 10.12 56.87 2.02
N GLY A 28 11.28 56.21 1.88
CA GLY A 28 12.59 56.85 1.71
C GLY A 28 13.44 57.12 2.96
N GLY A 29 14.69 56.66 2.91
CA GLY A 29 15.80 57.31 3.62
C GLY A 29 16.73 56.38 4.43
N ASP A 30 17.65 55.72 3.72
CA ASP A 30 19.02 55.45 4.16
C ASP A 30 19.27 54.66 5.45
N ARG A 31 19.29 53.32 5.33
CA ARG A 31 20.38 52.50 5.92
C ARG A 31 20.78 51.40 4.95
N ALA A 32 21.70 51.75 4.06
CA ALA A 32 22.70 50.81 3.58
C ALA A 32 23.52 50.35 4.79
N ALA A 33 23.10 49.23 5.39
CA ALA A 33 23.96 48.38 6.20
C ALA A 33 23.70 46.95 5.72
N SER A 34 24.44 46.60 4.69
CA SER A 34 24.62 45.27 4.13
C SER A 34 24.96 44.26 5.23
N SER A 35 24.07 43.29 5.44
CA SER A 35 24.47 41.95 5.88
C SER A 35 23.87 40.92 4.93
N SER A 36 24.20 41.07 3.65
CA SER A 36 24.33 39.91 2.76
C SER A 36 25.40 38.99 3.35
N PRO A 37 25.26 37.65 3.24
CA PRO A 37 26.34 36.75 3.60
C PRO A 37 27.49 36.90 2.59
N SER A 38 28.31 37.94 2.74
CA SER A 38 29.58 38.08 2.05
C SER A 38 30.67 37.41 2.89
N ALA A 39 30.70 36.08 2.83
CA ALA A 39 31.92 35.33 3.08
C ALA A 39 32.33 34.70 1.73
N SER A 40 33.12 35.47 0.97
CA SER A 40 33.99 35.03 -0.14
C SER A 40 33.37 34.11 -1.20
N GLU A 41 32.72 34.71 -2.21
CA GLU A 41 32.35 34.05 -3.48
C GLU A 41 33.47 34.09 -4.55
N GLU A 42 34.65 34.61 -4.23
CA GLU A 42 35.81 34.64 -5.13
C GLU A 42 36.93 33.75 -4.55
N ASP A 43 37.37 32.77 -5.35
CA ASP A 43 38.42 31.75 -5.13
C ASP A 43 38.08 30.50 -4.29
N LEU A 44 36.85 29.98 -4.38
CA LEU A 44 36.72 28.52 -4.25
C LEU A 44 37.36 27.89 -5.48
N SER A 45 38.55 27.29 -5.28
CA SER A 45 39.20 26.46 -6.30
C SER A 45 38.18 25.50 -6.88
N THR A 46 38.20 25.29 -8.20
CA THR A 46 37.29 24.36 -8.88
C THR A 46 37.33 22.97 -8.23
N ILE A 47 38.46 22.61 -7.62
CA ILE A 47 38.64 21.40 -6.82
C ILE A 47 37.78 21.41 -5.54
N GLU A 48 37.65 22.55 -4.85
CA GLU A 48 36.82 22.72 -3.66
C GLU A 48 35.34 22.54 -4.01
N VAL A 49 34.90 23.15 -5.12
CA VAL A 49 33.52 23.02 -5.63
C VAL A 49 33.20 21.57 -6.00
N VAL A 50 34.12 20.88 -6.67
CA VAL A 50 33.96 19.45 -6.98
C VAL A 50 33.90 18.60 -5.71
N ARG A 51 34.73 18.89 -4.70
CA ARG A 51 34.69 18.19 -3.41
C ARG A 51 33.37 18.41 -2.67
N LEU A 52 32.83 19.63 -2.70
CA LEU A 52 31.54 19.96 -2.12
C LEU A 52 30.40 19.22 -2.82
N LEU A 53 30.38 19.22 -4.16
CA LEU A 53 29.38 18.48 -4.95
C LEU A 53 29.45 16.96 -4.72
N ILE A 54 30.65 16.40 -4.54
CA ILE A 54 30.82 14.98 -4.20
C ILE A 54 30.28 14.70 -2.79
N ALA A 55 30.54 15.59 -1.82
CA ALA A 55 30.05 15.46 -0.46
C ALA A 55 28.51 15.56 -0.41
N GLU A 56 27.93 16.56 -1.07
CA GLU A 56 26.49 16.76 -1.18
C GLU A 56 25.80 15.63 -1.95
N GLY A 57 26.41 15.16 -3.05
CA GLY A 57 25.90 14.03 -3.82
C GLY A 57 25.89 12.72 -3.04
N ARG A 58 26.90 12.48 -2.19
CA ARG A 58 26.94 11.32 -1.29
C ARG A 58 25.85 11.39 -0.23
N ASP A 59 25.67 12.56 0.39
CA ASP A 59 24.65 12.73 1.44
C ASP A 59 23.23 12.64 0.88
N TYR A 60 23.01 13.14 -0.35
CA TYR A 60 21.76 12.93 -1.09
C TYR A 60 21.51 11.44 -1.43
N ALA A 61 22.54 10.72 -1.90
CA ALA A 61 22.43 9.28 -2.17
C ALA A 61 22.11 8.48 -0.90
N ALA A 62 22.74 8.83 0.23
CA ALA A 62 22.46 8.22 1.52
C ALA A 62 21.00 8.45 1.97
N HIS A 63 20.42 9.60 1.66
CA HIS A 63 19.04 9.92 1.97
C HIS A 63 18.02 9.11 1.15
N GLU A 64 18.25 8.92 -0.14
CA GLU A 64 17.31 8.19 -0.99
C GLU A 64 17.34 6.69 -0.71
N VAL A 65 18.51 6.14 -0.38
CA VAL A 65 18.66 4.75 0.08
C VAL A 65 17.86 4.51 1.36
N GLN A 66 17.86 5.44 2.30
CA GLN A 66 17.09 5.32 3.54
C GLN A 66 15.57 5.36 3.28
N ARG A 67 15.12 6.20 2.33
CA ARG A 67 13.71 6.23 1.91
C ARG A 67 13.26 4.93 1.28
N GLN A 68 14.06 4.37 0.38
CA GLN A 68 13.75 3.09 -0.25
C GLN A 68 13.81 1.93 0.75
N LYS A 69 14.73 1.98 1.71
CA LYS A 69 14.83 0.99 2.79
C LYS A 69 13.58 0.98 3.67
N LEU A 70 13.02 2.14 4.01
CA LEU A 70 11.76 2.21 4.78
C LEU A 70 10.58 1.63 3.99
N ARG A 71 10.42 1.99 2.72
CA ARG A 71 9.35 1.44 1.87
C ARG A 71 9.48 -0.08 1.72
N ALA A 72 10.70 -0.57 1.49
CA ALA A 72 10.99 -1.99 1.42
C ALA A 72 10.74 -2.72 2.75
N ALA A 73 11.09 -2.12 3.89
CA ALA A 73 10.84 -2.71 5.21
C ALA A 73 9.34 -2.80 5.54
N ILE A 74 8.57 -1.76 5.23
CA ILE A 74 7.11 -1.74 5.43
C ILE A 74 6.43 -2.79 4.54
N MET A 75 6.76 -2.81 3.24
CA MET A 75 6.26 -3.81 2.31
C MET A 75 6.71 -5.22 2.69
N GLY A 76 7.95 -5.40 3.16
CA GLY A 76 8.50 -6.68 3.60
C GLY A 76 7.77 -7.25 4.81
N LYS A 77 7.44 -6.42 5.81
CA LYS A 77 6.63 -6.85 6.95
C LYS A 77 5.23 -7.25 6.53
N ALA A 78 4.57 -6.43 5.69
CA ALA A 78 3.25 -6.74 5.17
C ALA A 78 3.25 -8.03 4.33
N ALA A 79 4.28 -8.23 3.50
CA ALA A 79 4.44 -9.44 2.70
C ALA A 79 4.65 -10.69 3.58
N ARG A 80 5.45 -10.58 4.66
CA ARG A 80 5.62 -11.69 5.63
C ARG A 80 4.32 -12.03 6.33
N ASP A 81 3.61 -11.03 6.84
CA ASP A 81 2.34 -11.24 7.55
C ASP A 81 1.29 -11.84 6.60
N ALA A 82 1.20 -11.32 5.37
CA ALA A 82 0.35 -11.87 4.31
C ALA A 82 0.75 -13.30 3.90
N ALA A 83 2.04 -13.62 3.83
CA ALA A 83 2.51 -14.97 3.52
C ALA A 83 2.14 -15.97 4.62
N ILE A 84 2.33 -15.61 5.89
CA ILE A 84 1.96 -16.46 7.03
C ILE A 84 0.44 -16.71 7.02
N LEU A 85 -0.35 -15.65 6.90
CA LEU A 85 -1.81 -15.76 6.83
C LEU A 85 -2.25 -16.58 5.62
N GLY A 86 -1.62 -16.38 4.46
CA GLY A 86 -1.90 -17.13 3.24
C GLY A 86 -1.63 -18.63 3.40
N VAL A 87 -0.51 -19.00 4.04
CA VAL A 87 -0.18 -20.40 4.33
C VAL A 87 -1.20 -20.99 5.31
N VAL A 88 -1.50 -20.32 6.41
CA VAL A 88 -2.49 -20.78 7.40
C VAL A 88 -3.86 -20.96 6.74
N ALA A 89 -4.31 -19.99 5.95
CA ALA A 89 -5.57 -20.05 5.22
C ALA A 89 -5.59 -21.21 4.22
N LEU A 90 -4.49 -21.49 3.52
CA LEU A 90 -4.38 -22.62 2.60
C LEU A 90 -4.54 -23.97 3.32
N PHE A 91 -3.87 -24.15 4.46
CA PHE A 91 -4.01 -25.37 5.26
C PHE A 91 -5.43 -25.52 5.81
N LEU A 92 -6.04 -24.45 6.32
CA LEU A 92 -7.42 -24.47 6.80
C LEU A 92 -8.40 -24.77 5.68
N LEU A 93 -8.21 -24.19 4.48
CA LEU A 93 -9.02 -24.49 3.31
C LEU A 93 -8.93 -25.96 2.93
N MET A 94 -7.72 -26.53 2.92
CA MET A 94 -7.54 -27.96 2.63
C MET A 94 -8.27 -28.83 3.66
N GLY A 95 -8.13 -28.52 4.96
CA GLY A 95 -8.84 -29.22 6.02
C GLY A 95 -10.35 -29.10 5.90
N ALA A 96 -10.85 -27.90 5.60
CA ALA A 96 -12.27 -27.64 5.39
C ALA A 96 -12.83 -28.38 4.16
N LEU A 97 -12.06 -28.48 3.08
CA LEU A 97 -12.45 -29.28 1.92
C LEU A 97 -12.57 -30.76 2.29
N ILE A 98 -11.59 -31.34 2.98
CA ILE A 98 -11.64 -32.75 3.41
C ILE A 98 -12.83 -32.97 4.36
N ALA A 99 -12.98 -32.14 5.39
CA ALA A 99 -14.08 -32.23 6.34
C ALA A 99 -15.45 -32.05 5.67
N GLY A 100 -15.56 -31.11 4.72
CA GLY A 100 -16.76 -30.88 3.93
C GLY A 100 -17.11 -32.07 3.04
N LEU A 101 -16.12 -32.70 2.40
CA LEU A 101 -16.33 -33.92 1.62
C LEU A 101 -16.82 -35.08 2.49
N VAL A 102 -16.20 -35.30 3.66
CA VAL A 102 -16.62 -36.32 4.62
C VAL A 102 -18.04 -36.05 5.13
N GLY A 103 -18.34 -34.82 5.52
CA GLY A 103 -19.67 -34.39 5.96
C GLY A 103 -20.73 -34.60 4.87
N LEU A 104 -20.39 -34.29 3.61
CA LEU A 104 -21.29 -34.50 2.47
C LEU A 104 -21.58 -35.98 2.24
N VAL A 105 -20.56 -36.86 2.31
CA VAL A 105 -20.76 -38.31 2.19
C VAL A 105 -21.67 -38.83 3.31
N LEU A 106 -21.44 -38.41 4.55
CA LEU A 106 -22.27 -38.82 5.69
C LEU A 106 -23.72 -38.32 5.56
N ALA A 107 -23.92 -37.09 5.06
CA ALA A 107 -25.24 -36.53 4.81
C ALA A 107 -25.97 -37.25 3.66
N LEU A 108 -25.27 -37.63 2.59
CA LEU A 108 -25.86 -38.29 1.42
C LEU A 108 -26.08 -39.80 1.61
N ALA A 109 -25.29 -40.44 2.46
CA ALA A 109 -25.37 -41.88 2.71
C ALA A 109 -26.79 -42.39 3.01
N PRO A 110 -27.60 -41.77 3.89
CA PRO A 110 -28.97 -42.21 4.14
C PRO A 110 -29.95 -41.92 2.98
N LEU A 111 -29.64 -40.98 2.07
CA LEU A 111 -30.53 -40.63 0.95
C LEU A 111 -30.37 -41.55 -0.26
N VAL A 112 -29.15 -42.03 -0.51
CA VAL A 112 -28.80 -42.77 -1.75
C VAL A 112 -28.66 -44.29 -1.49
N GLY A 113 -29.05 -44.76 -0.31
CA GLY A 113 -29.08 -46.19 0.01
C GLY A 113 -27.73 -46.79 0.41
N GLY A 114 -26.76 -45.96 0.81
CA GLY A 114 -25.50 -46.43 1.39
C GLY A 114 -24.28 -45.53 1.17
N ALA A 115 -23.22 -45.79 1.93
CA ALA A 115 -21.99 -44.97 1.93
C ALA A 115 -21.20 -45.06 0.60
N LEU A 116 -21.20 -46.21 -0.08
CA LEU A 116 -20.46 -46.40 -1.33
C LEU A 116 -21.05 -45.54 -2.47
N ALA A 117 -22.38 -45.55 -2.62
CA ALA A 117 -23.07 -44.74 -3.62
C ALA A 117 -22.87 -43.24 -3.36
N ALA A 118 -22.99 -42.81 -2.11
CA ALA A 118 -22.71 -41.44 -1.70
C ALA A 118 -21.28 -41.01 -2.04
N THR A 119 -20.28 -41.84 -1.72
CA THR A 119 -18.86 -41.55 -2.01
C THR A 119 -18.61 -41.42 -3.51
N GLY A 120 -19.20 -42.31 -4.33
CA GLY A 120 -19.10 -42.23 -5.79
C GLY A 120 -19.65 -40.92 -6.35
N ILE A 121 -20.80 -40.45 -5.86
CA ILE A 121 -21.41 -39.18 -6.29
C ILE A 121 -20.55 -37.99 -5.87
N VAL A 122 -20.07 -37.96 -4.63
CA VAL A 122 -19.25 -36.86 -4.11
C VAL A 122 -17.91 -36.77 -4.86
N VAL A 123 -17.23 -37.90 -5.06
CA VAL A 123 -15.98 -37.93 -5.84
C VAL A 123 -16.23 -37.54 -7.29
N GLY A 124 -17.26 -38.09 -7.93
CA GLY A 124 -17.60 -37.77 -9.32
C GLY A 124 -17.92 -36.29 -9.54
N SER A 125 -18.75 -35.70 -8.68
CA SER A 125 -19.09 -34.27 -8.74
C SER A 125 -17.88 -33.37 -8.46
N THR A 126 -17.03 -33.73 -7.50
CA THR A 126 -15.81 -32.99 -7.18
C THR A 126 -14.81 -33.03 -8.34
N LEU A 127 -14.60 -34.19 -8.97
CA LEU A 127 -13.74 -34.31 -10.15
C LEU A 127 -14.27 -33.51 -11.34
N LEU A 128 -15.59 -33.50 -11.54
CA LEU A 128 -16.22 -32.70 -12.59
C LEU A 128 -16.00 -31.19 -12.34
N LEU A 129 -16.17 -30.74 -11.10
CA LEU A 129 -15.88 -29.35 -10.72
C LEU A 129 -14.41 -28.99 -10.95
N ILE A 130 -13.47 -29.84 -10.53
CA ILE A 130 -12.03 -29.64 -10.75
C ILE A 130 -11.74 -29.49 -12.25
N LEU A 131 -12.32 -30.35 -13.09
CA LEU A 131 -12.13 -30.28 -14.54
C LEU A 131 -12.63 -28.94 -15.10
N ILE A 132 -13.82 -28.50 -14.71
CA ILE A 132 -14.38 -27.20 -15.14
C ILE A 132 -13.47 -26.05 -14.73
N LEU A 133 -13.03 -26.02 -13.46
CA LEU A 133 -12.14 -24.97 -12.95
C LEU A 133 -10.81 -24.95 -13.72
N LEU A 134 -10.23 -26.11 -14.01
CA LEU A 134 -8.97 -26.21 -14.75
C LEU A 134 -9.13 -25.72 -16.20
N LEU A 135 -10.25 -26.02 -16.86
CA LEU A 135 -10.56 -25.51 -18.21
C LEU A 135 -10.71 -23.99 -18.21
N ILE A 136 -11.39 -23.42 -17.21
CA ILE A 136 -11.52 -21.97 -17.05
C ILE A 136 -10.16 -21.33 -16.81
N ALA A 137 -9.35 -21.88 -15.90
CA ALA A 137 -8.01 -21.39 -15.61
C ALA A 137 -7.12 -21.41 -16.87
N ARG A 138 -7.12 -22.52 -17.61
CA ARG A 138 -6.41 -22.64 -18.90
C ARG A 138 -6.87 -21.60 -19.91
N ALA A 139 -8.18 -21.37 -20.03
CA ALA A 139 -8.73 -20.37 -20.93
C ALA A 139 -8.28 -18.95 -20.54
N ARG A 140 -8.25 -18.63 -19.23
CA ARG A 140 -7.78 -17.32 -18.73
C ARG A 140 -6.29 -17.11 -19.01
N VAL A 141 -5.44 -18.09 -18.70
CA VAL A 141 -4.00 -18.01 -18.98
C VAL A 141 -3.73 -17.86 -20.47
N LYS A 142 -4.39 -18.65 -21.32
CA LYS A 142 -4.24 -18.56 -22.78
C LYS A 142 -4.67 -17.19 -23.32
N ARG A 143 -5.70 -16.57 -22.75
CA ARG A 143 -6.14 -15.21 -23.14
C ARG A 143 -5.10 -14.16 -22.75
N ALA A 144 -4.56 -14.22 -21.54
CA ALA A 144 -3.54 -13.30 -21.07
C ALA A 144 -2.26 -13.38 -21.94
N LEU A 145 -1.79 -14.59 -22.23
CA LEU A 145 -0.63 -14.81 -23.12
C LEU A 145 -0.89 -14.30 -24.54
N ARG A 146 -2.10 -14.49 -25.08
CA ARG A 146 -2.44 -13.98 -26.42
C ARG A 146 -2.43 -12.45 -26.48
N GLN A 147 -2.80 -11.79 -25.39
CA GLN A 147 -2.82 -10.32 -25.32
C GLN A 147 -1.41 -9.72 -25.23
N SER A 148 -0.45 -10.38 -24.57
CA SER A 148 0.94 -9.89 -24.53
C SER A 148 1.60 -9.95 -25.91
N PHE A 149 1.49 -11.07 -26.63
CA PHE A 149 2.10 -11.21 -27.96
C PHE A 149 1.48 -10.32 -29.05
N ARG A 150 0.21 -9.93 -28.90
CA ARG A 150 -0.44 -9.02 -29.85
C ARG A 150 0.08 -7.59 -29.76
N ARG A 151 0.77 -7.19 -28.68
CA ARG A 151 1.33 -5.83 -28.56
C ARG A 151 2.65 -5.64 -29.32
N GLU A 152 3.39 -6.71 -29.59
CA GLU A 152 4.74 -6.64 -30.19
C GLU A 152 4.74 -6.57 -31.74
N THR A 153 3.58 -6.63 -32.40
CA THR A 153 3.47 -6.69 -33.87
C THR A 153 2.79 -5.46 -34.49
N THR A 154 2.64 -4.38 -33.73
CA THR A 154 1.93 -3.15 -34.17
C THR A 154 2.77 -1.87 -34.05
N GLU A 155 4.09 -2.00 -33.86
CA GLU A 155 5.07 -0.92 -34.04
C GLU A 155 5.95 -1.22 -35.25
#